data_AF-A0A920I703-F1
#
_entry.id   AF-A0A920I703-F1
#
_cell.length_a   1.000
_cell.length_b   1.000
_cell.length_c   1.000
_cell.angle_alpha   90.00
_cell.angle_beta   90.00
_cell.angle_gamma   90.00
#
_symmetry.space_group_name_H-M   'P 1'
#
loop_
_entity.id
_entity.type
_entity.pdbx_description
1 polymer ?
#
loop_
_entity_poly.entity_id
_entity_poly.type
_entity_poly.pdbx_seq_one_letter_code
_entity_poly.pdbx_strand_id
1 'polypeptide(L)' 'MGKNTQFHCQQCGSVYPKWSGRCEACGAWNSIVEEQVSSRPSFAKSAKSARKIEFYSLTDQKMTRNQKIIIRYIGV' A
#
# COMPACT_ATOMS: atom_id res chain seq x y z
N MET A 1 1.61 21.96 14.44
CA MET A 1 1.35 20.89 13.47
C MET A 1 2.19 19.67 13.82
N GLY A 2 1.65 18.75 14.62
CA GLY A 2 2.30 17.46 14.88
C GLY A 2 1.91 16.48 13.79
N LYS A 3 2.88 16.06 12.98
CA LYS A 3 2.73 14.87 12.12
C LYS A 3 2.47 13.67 13.03
N ASN A 4 1.28 13.08 12.96
CA ASN A 4 0.97 11.86 13.69
C ASN A 4 1.65 10.70 12.96
N THR A 5 2.86 10.38 13.38
CA THR A 5 3.69 9.31 12.81
C THR A 5 3.39 8.03 13.56
N GLN A 6 2.83 7.04 12.89
CA GLN A 6 2.53 5.74 13.47
C GLN A 6 3.41 4.69 12.81
N PHE A 7 3.95 3.74 13.58
CA PHE A 7 4.83 2.71 13.05
C PHE A 7 4.06 1.38 12.96
N HIS A 8 4.12 0.70 11.82
CA HIS A 8 3.50 -0.60 11.60
C HIS A 8 4.54 -1.66 11.28
N CYS A 9 4.33 -2.89 11.77
CA CYS A 9 5.15 -4.02 11.38
C CYS A 9 4.63 -4.67 10.11
N GLN A 10 5.43 -4.73 9.04
CA GLN A 10 5.07 -5.36 7.77
C GLN A 10 4.91 -6.89 7.85
N GLN A 11 5.45 -7.52 8.90
CA GLN A 11 5.41 -8.98 9.06
C GLN A 11 4.19 -9.47 9.84
N CYS A 12 3.70 -8.69 10.80
CA CYS A 12 2.61 -9.11 11.70
C CYS A 12 1.50 -8.08 11.87
N GLY A 13 1.63 -6.88 11.30
CA GLY A 13 0.64 -5.81 11.40
C GLY A 13 0.59 -5.10 12.75
N SER A 14 1.50 -5.41 13.69
CA SER A 14 1.53 -4.73 15.00
C SER A 14 1.87 -3.25 14.86
N VAL A 15 1.19 -2.40 15.63
CA VAL A 15 1.31 -0.95 15.57
C VAL A 15 2.02 -0.43 16.81
N TYR A 16 2.99 0.45 16.62
CA TYR A 16 3.84 1.02 17.65
C TYR A 16 3.84 2.55 17.57
N PRO A 17 3.89 3.26 18.72
CA PRO A 17 3.97 4.72 18.76
C PRO A 17 5.40 5.23 18.51
N LYS A 18 6.41 4.36 18.59
CA LYS A 18 7.82 4.68 18.39
C LYS A 18 8.53 3.54 17.67
N TRP A 19 9.59 3.85 16.94
CA TRP A 19 10.43 2.82 16.32
C TRP A 19 11.29 2.10 17.37
N SER A 20 11.38 0.77 17.28
CA SER A 20 12.16 -0.07 18.21
C SER A 20 13.21 -0.95 17.53
N GLY A 21 13.41 -0.87 16.21
CA GLY A 21 14.36 -1.72 15.45
C GLY A 21 13.96 -3.20 15.33
N ARG A 22 13.41 -3.78 16.40
CA ARG A 22 12.82 -5.12 16.50
C ARG A 22 11.35 -5.02 16.88
N CYS A 23 10.51 -5.82 16.23
CA CYS A 23 9.11 -6.00 16.56
C CYS A 23 8.96 -6.87 17.82
N GLU A 24 8.21 -6.41 18.82
CA GLU A 24 7.98 -7.15 20.08
C GLU A 24 6.97 -8.29 19.91
N ALA A 25 6.04 -8.17 18.94
CA ALA A 25 5.02 -9.19 18.68
C ALA A 25 5.55 -10.39 17.88
N CYS A 26 6.39 -10.18 16.87
CA CYS A 26 6.89 -11.26 16.00
C CYS A 26 8.40 -11.49 16.05
N GLY A 27 9.15 -10.67 16.80
CA GLY A 27 10.61 -10.77 16.90
C GLY A 27 11.37 -10.34 15.63
N ALA A 28 10.68 -9.95 14.57
CA ALA A 28 11.30 -9.56 13.31
C ALA A 28 12.05 -8.24 13.43
N TRP A 29 13.25 -8.20 12.85
CA TRP A 29 14.08 -7.01 12.77
C TRP A 29 13.83 -6.26 11.47
N ASN A 30 13.97 -4.93 11.48
CA ASN A 30 13.81 -4.07 10.29
C ASN A 30 12.46 -4.18 9.58
N SER A 31 11.44 -4.75 10.23
CA SER A 31 10.09 -4.88 9.66
C SER A 31 9.14 -3.77 10.10
N ILE A 32 9.59 -2.83 10.94
CA ILE A 32 8.78 -1.72 11.45
C ILE A 32 8.96 -0.52 10.50
N VAL A 33 7.87 -0.08 9.88
CA VAL A 33 7.84 1.00 8.89
C VAL A 33 6.92 2.12 9.38
N GLU A 34 7.25 3.37 9.04
CA GLU A 34 6.45 4.54 9.39
C GLU A 34 5.31 4.75 8.39
N GLU A 35 4.07 4.81 8.90
CA GLU A 35 2.89 5.22 8.16
C GLU A 35 2.57 6.68 8.51
N GLN A 36 2.67 7.55 7.50
CA GLN A 36 2.11 8.89 7.61
C GLN A 36 0.60 8.76 7.55
N VAL A 37 -0.07 9.04 8.67
CA VAL A 37 -1.53 9.15 8.69
C VAL A 37 -1.92 10.47 8.03
N SER A 38 -1.72 10.56 6.71
CA SER A 38 -2.25 11.67 5.93
C SER A 38 -3.77 11.55 5.98
N SER A 39 -4.43 12.57 6.53
CA SER A 39 -5.88 12.67 6.48
C SER A 39 -6.29 12.51 5.02
N ARG A 40 -7.01 11.43 4.72
CA ARG A 40 -7.63 11.05 3.42
C ARG A 40 -7.21 11.96 2.27
N PRO A 41 -6.53 11.44 1.23
CA PRO A 41 -6.30 12.26 0.05
C PRO A 41 -7.65 12.82 -0.39
N SER A 42 -7.72 14.15 -0.49
CA SER A 42 -8.97 14.89 -0.71
C SER A 42 -9.44 14.69 -2.15
N PHE A 43 -9.73 13.45 -2.55
CA PHE A 43 -10.35 13.11 -3.83
C PHE A 43 -11.86 13.44 -3.84
N ALA A 44 -12.39 14.00 -2.75
CA ALA A 44 -13.80 14.36 -2.60
C ALA A 44 -14.18 15.73 -3.20
N LYS A 45 -13.41 16.28 -4.15
CA LYS A 45 -13.78 17.51 -4.89
C LYS A 45 -13.82 17.30 -6.40
N SER A 46 -14.51 16.24 -6.87
CA SER A 46 -15.13 16.24 -8.21
C SER A 46 -16.14 15.10 -8.33
N ALA A 47 -17.29 15.26 -7.68
CA ALA A 47 -18.44 14.36 -7.87
C ALA A 47 -19.19 14.65 -9.19
N LYS A 48 -18.48 14.99 -10.28
CA LYS A 48 -19.11 15.24 -11.60
C LYS A 48 -18.80 14.21 -12.67
N SER A 49 -18.01 13.19 -12.40
CA SER A 49 -17.92 12.02 -13.30
C SER A 49 -17.24 10.84 -12.60
N ALA A 50 -17.96 10.15 -11.73
CA ALA A 50 -17.55 8.82 -11.30
C ALA A 50 -17.93 7.84 -12.42
N ARG A 51 -16.94 7.37 -13.20
CA ARG A 51 -17.16 6.23 -14.11
C ARG A 51 -17.39 4.97 -13.26
N LYS A 52 -18.45 4.23 -13.56
CA LYS A 52 -18.76 2.94 -12.91
C LYS A 52 -17.59 1.99 -13.15
N ILE A 53 -16.88 1.63 -12.09
CA ILE A 53 -15.86 0.58 -12.14
C ILE A 53 -16.60 -0.74 -11.98
N GLU A 54 -16.53 -1.60 -12.98
CA GLU A 54 -17.04 -2.97 -12.86
C GLU A 54 -16.00 -3.80 -12.10
N PHE A 55 -16.40 -4.28 -10.92
CA PHE A 55 -15.59 -5.16 -10.11
C PHE A 55 -15.69 -6.58 -10.67
N TYR A 56 -14.57 -7.16 -11.07
CA TYR A 56 -14.49 -8.60 -11.33
C TYR A 56 -14.13 -9.32 -10.03
N SER A 57 -14.75 -10.46 -9.78
CA SER A 57 -14.39 -11.30 -8.64
C SER A 57 -13.05 -11.96 -8.92
N LEU A 58 -12.13 -11.92 -7.95
CA LEU A 58 -10.81 -12.55 -8.02
C LEU A 58 -10.88 -14.10 -8.15
N THR A 59 -12.08 -14.68 -8.17
CA THR A 59 -12.35 -16.11 -8.38
C THR A 59 -12.09 -16.59 -9.80
N ASP A 60 -11.85 -15.71 -10.78
CA ASP A 60 -11.41 -16.10 -12.13
C ASP A 60 -10.09 -15.40 -12.50
N GLN A 61 -8.98 -15.87 -11.94
CA GLN A 61 -7.66 -15.64 -12.51
C GLN A 61 -7.25 -16.83 -13.38
N LYS A 62 -7.90 -17.02 -14.52
CA LYS A 62 -7.26 -17.78 -15.60
C LYS A 62 -6.20 -16.87 -16.22
N MET A 63 -4.94 -17.07 -15.81
CA MET A 63 -3.77 -16.47 -16.45
C MET A 63 -3.78 -16.78 -17.95
N THR A 64 -4.33 -15.87 -18.76
CA THR A 64 -4.15 -15.93 -20.21
C THR A 64 -2.73 -15.48 -20.52
N ARG A 65 -1.94 -16.43 -21.01
CA ARG A 65 -0.51 -16.40 -21.31
C ARG A 65 -0.13 -15.44 -22.44
N ASN A 66 -0.55 -14.17 -22.37
CA ASN A 66 -0.26 -13.19 -23.41
C ASN A 66 -0.30 -11.72 -22.94
N GLN A 67 0.27 -11.41 -21.77
CA GLN A 67 0.58 -10.02 -21.43
C GLN A 67 2.01 -9.72 -21.85
N LYS A 68 2.16 -9.27 -23.11
CA LYS A 68 3.38 -8.69 -23.66
C LYS A 68 3.61 -7.35 -22.94
N ILE A 69 4.18 -7.40 -21.74
CA ILE A 69 4.65 -6.19 -21.04
C ILE A 69 5.87 -5.70 -21.81
N ILE A 70 5.64 -4.81 -22.76
CA ILE A 70 6.67 -3.98 -23.37
C ILE A 70 7.15 -2.98 -22.31
N ILE A 71 8.05 -3.44 -21.45
CA ILE A 71 8.99 -2.54 -20.78
C ILE A 71 9.91 -2.04 -21.90
N ARG A 72 9.58 -0.88 -22.48
CA ARG A 72 10.51 -0.11 -23.30
C ARG A 72 11.69 0.25 -22.40
N TYR A 73 12.72 -0.58 -22.36
CA TYR A 73 14.07 -0.14 -22.04
C TYR A 73 14.44 0.89 -23.12
N ILE A 74 14.26 2.16 -22.79
CA ILE A 74 14.90 3.26 -23.51
C ILE A 74 16.34 3.30 -23.01
N GLY A 75 17.28 3.23 -23.96
CA GLY A 75 18.67 3.65 -23.75
C GLY A 75 19.67 2.51 -23.77
N VAL A 76 20.21 2.26 -24.96
CA VAL A 76 21.65 2.19 -25.29
C VAL A 76 22.60 2.06 -24.11
#